data_AF-A0A2H0QII1-F1
#
_entry.id   AF-A0A2H0QII1-F1
#
_cell.length_a   1.000
_cell.length_b   1.000
_cell.length_c   1.000
_cell.angle_alpha   90.00
_cell.angle_beta   90.00
_cell.angle_gamma   90.00
#
_symmetry.space_group_name_H-M   'P 1'
#
loop_
_entity.id
_entity.type
_entity.pdbx_description
1 polymer ?
#
loop_
_entity_poly.entity_id
_entity_poly.type
_entity_poly.pdbx_seq_one_letter_code
_entity_poly.pdbx_strand_id
1 'polypeptide(L)'
;MTEVKPHYELETVKANVESCAFSARNKTLGAVIAVFRICFQKEITNSEAAKYIRDGVKSLVIDDFARHSEVHGGTIADVYGKVINDESWYIKFYYSDEDGVCQYAFHPPARELLLKDGRKISQGKLVYDEVKKVWSLRRE
;
A
#
# COMPACT_ATOMS: atom_id res chain seq x y z
N MET A 1 -13.85 13.31 21.27
CA MET A 1 -12.94 12.39 20.56
C MET A 1 -12.19 13.22 19.55
N THR A 2 -10.87 13.34 19.66
CA THR A 2 -10.05 14.03 18.66
C THR A 2 -10.09 13.24 17.36
N GLU A 3 -10.48 13.91 16.29
CA GLU A 3 -10.55 13.33 14.96
C GLU A 3 -9.14 12.95 14.49
N VAL A 4 -8.87 11.66 14.31
CA VAL A 4 -7.58 11.21 13.75
C VAL A 4 -7.56 11.61 12.27
N LYS A 5 -6.52 12.33 11.86
CA LYS A 5 -6.29 12.80 10.48
C LYS A 5 -4.94 12.27 9.98
N PRO A 6 -4.76 12.11 8.67
CA PRO A 6 -3.45 11.78 8.11
C PRO A 6 -2.38 12.75 8.59
N HIS A 7 -1.17 12.23 8.75
CA HIS A 7 0.01 13.03 9.06
C HIS A 7 0.46 13.85 7.83
N TYR A 8 0.33 13.28 6.63
CA TYR A 8 0.67 13.93 5.38
C TYR A 8 -0.59 14.33 4.60
N GLU A 9 -0.56 15.54 4.02
CA GLU A 9 -1.61 15.99 3.13
C GLU A 9 -1.71 15.09 1.90
N LEU A 10 -2.88 14.49 1.70
CA LEU A 10 -3.07 13.45 0.68
C LEU A 10 -2.81 13.99 -0.73
N GLU A 11 -3.18 15.24 -1.01
CA GLU A 11 -2.93 15.85 -2.32
C GLU A 11 -1.44 16.05 -2.59
N THR A 12 -0.64 16.35 -1.56
CA THR A 12 0.82 16.39 -1.68
C THR A 12 1.39 15.01 -1.97
N VAL A 13 0.88 13.96 -1.31
CA VAL A 13 1.30 12.57 -1.58
C VAL A 13 0.98 12.20 -3.04
N LYS A 14 -0.22 12.52 -3.53
CA LYS A 14 -0.63 12.25 -4.92
C LYS A 14 0.23 12.98 -5.94
N ALA A 15 0.54 14.26 -5.69
CA ALA A 15 1.38 15.06 -6.57
C ALA A 15 2.82 14.51 -6.69
N ASN A 16 3.32 13.84 -5.65
CA ASN A 16 4.69 13.34 -5.58
C ASN A 16 4.81 11.83 -5.80
N VAL A 17 3.73 11.10 -6.09
CA VAL A 17 3.77 9.64 -6.17
C VAL A 17 4.76 9.09 -7.20
N GLU A 18 5.03 9.84 -8.28
CA GLU A 18 6.00 9.44 -9.31
C GLU A 18 7.45 9.52 -8.83
N SER A 19 7.76 10.42 -7.88
CA SER A 19 9.10 10.61 -7.31
C SER A 19 9.34 9.75 -6.07
N CYS A 20 8.28 9.19 -5.48
CA CYS A 20 8.37 8.29 -4.34
C CYS A 20 8.99 6.92 -4.71
N ALA A 21 9.86 6.41 -3.84
CA ALA A 21 10.45 5.08 -3.95
C ALA A 21 9.54 4.00 -3.36
N PHE A 22 9.73 2.76 -3.80
CA PHE A 22 9.08 1.61 -3.16
C PHE A 22 9.91 1.13 -1.97
N SER A 23 9.39 1.25 -0.74
CA SER A 23 10.08 0.87 0.52
C SER A 23 10.67 -0.55 0.51
N ALA A 24 9.98 -1.47 -0.17
CA ALA A 24 10.49 -2.79 -0.52
C ALA A 24 10.08 -3.12 -1.94
N ARG A 25 10.79 -2.55 -2.93
CA ARG A 25 10.46 -2.64 -4.37
C ARG A 25 10.01 -4.02 -4.83
N ASN A 26 10.82 -5.05 -4.57
CA ASN A 26 10.50 -6.41 -5.00
C ASN A 26 9.24 -6.97 -4.32
N LYS A 27 9.01 -6.62 -3.06
CA LYS A 27 7.83 -7.07 -2.30
C LYS A 27 6.56 -6.37 -2.76
N THR A 28 6.65 -5.07 -3.03
CA THR A 28 5.53 -4.23 -3.47
C THR A 28 5.11 -4.59 -4.89
N LEU A 29 6.06 -4.57 -5.84
CA LEU A 29 5.78 -4.95 -7.23
C LEU A 29 5.34 -6.41 -7.32
N GLY A 30 6.06 -7.32 -6.65
CA GLY A 30 5.76 -8.75 -6.65
C GLY A 30 4.38 -9.08 -6.08
N ALA A 31 3.92 -8.33 -5.06
CA ALA A 31 2.58 -8.51 -4.52
C ALA A 31 1.50 -8.19 -5.56
N VAL A 32 1.65 -7.08 -6.29
CA VAL A 32 0.69 -6.69 -7.34
C VAL A 32 0.69 -7.68 -8.49
N ILE A 33 1.87 -8.08 -8.97
CA ILE A 33 2.00 -9.08 -10.04
C ILE A 33 1.34 -10.40 -9.62
N ALA A 34 1.55 -10.84 -8.38
CA ALA A 34 0.93 -12.07 -7.87
C ALA A 34 -0.60 -11.98 -7.82
N VAL A 35 -1.16 -10.85 -7.36
CA VAL A 35 -2.62 -10.62 -7.39
C VAL A 35 -3.14 -10.69 -8.83
N PHE A 36 -2.48 -10.03 -9.77
CA PHE A 36 -2.91 -10.05 -11.18
C PHE A 36 -2.88 -11.44 -11.79
N ARG A 37 -1.85 -12.22 -11.49
CA ARG A 37 -1.74 -13.60 -11.96
C ARG A 37 -2.80 -14.51 -11.33
N ILE A 38 -3.04 -14.39 -10.02
CA ILE A 38 -3.91 -15.30 -9.27
C ILE A 38 -5.40 -14.95 -9.46
N CYS A 39 -5.77 -13.68 -9.26
CA CYS A 39 -7.16 -13.24 -9.27
C CYS A 39 -7.65 -12.86 -10.67
N PHE A 40 -6.80 -12.22 -11.47
CA PHE A 40 -7.18 -11.72 -12.79
C PHE A 40 -6.68 -12.61 -13.94
N GLN A 41 -5.97 -13.70 -13.64
CA GLN A 41 -5.36 -14.60 -14.61
C GLN A 41 -4.58 -13.86 -15.70
N LYS A 42 -3.90 -12.77 -15.30
CA LYS A 42 -3.22 -11.85 -16.20
C LYS A 42 -1.76 -11.70 -15.79
N GLU A 43 -0.86 -11.96 -16.72
CA GLU A 43 0.55 -11.60 -16.57
C GLU A 43 0.73 -10.11 -16.85
N ILE A 44 1.45 -9.43 -15.95
CA ILE A 44 1.79 -8.01 -16.10
C ILE A 44 3.29 -7.81 -15.83
N THR A 45 3.87 -6.82 -16.51
CA THR A 45 5.26 -6.42 -16.32
C THR A 45 5.45 -5.61 -15.04
N ASN A 46 6.71 -5.47 -14.60
CA ASN A 46 7.08 -4.56 -13.51
C ASN A 46 6.64 -3.10 -13.76
N SER A 47 6.64 -2.66 -15.03
CA SER A 47 6.21 -1.31 -15.41
C SER A 47 4.71 -1.14 -15.22
N GLU A 48 3.91 -2.11 -15.67
CA GLU A 48 2.47 -2.12 -15.47
C GLU A 48 2.08 -2.22 -14.00
N ALA A 49 2.79 -3.06 -13.23
CA ALA A 49 2.60 -3.14 -11.78
C ALA A 49 2.92 -1.80 -11.10
N ALA A 50 4.03 -1.15 -11.47
CA ALA A 50 4.37 0.17 -10.95
C ALA A 50 3.29 1.20 -11.29
N LYS A 51 2.80 1.23 -12.53
CA LYS A 51 1.72 2.10 -12.97
C LYS A 51 0.44 1.86 -12.15
N TYR A 52 0.03 0.60 -12.00
CA TYR A 52 -1.15 0.22 -11.23
C TYR A 52 -1.08 0.72 -9.79
N ILE A 53 0.09 0.57 -9.15
CA ILE A 53 0.29 1.06 -7.78
C ILE A 53 0.12 2.58 -7.71
N ARG A 54 0.79 3.32 -8.60
CA ARG A 54 0.71 4.79 -8.60
C ARG A 54 -0.71 5.28 -8.86
N ASP A 55 -1.42 4.66 -9.79
CA ASP A 55 -2.83 4.97 -10.05
C ASP A 55 -3.69 4.66 -8.82
N GLY A 56 -3.41 3.56 -8.12
CA GLY A 56 -4.04 3.22 -6.84
C GLY A 56 -3.84 4.30 -5.78
N VAL A 57 -2.62 4.82 -5.63
CA VAL A 57 -2.32 5.95 -4.73
C VAL A 57 -3.09 7.21 -5.15
N LYS A 58 -3.09 7.55 -6.44
CA LYS A 58 -3.80 8.72 -6.97
C LYS A 58 -5.30 8.65 -6.72
N SER A 59 -5.85 7.44 -6.67
CA SER A 59 -7.28 7.20 -6.43
C SER A 59 -7.71 7.32 -4.96
N LEU A 60 -6.77 7.45 -4.01
CA LEU A 60 -7.09 7.55 -2.59
C LEU A 60 -7.97 8.77 -2.28
N VAL A 61 -8.90 8.59 -1.35
CA VAL A 61 -9.64 9.69 -0.72
C VAL A 61 -9.39 9.71 0.78
N ILE A 62 -9.74 10.80 1.46
CA ILE A 62 -9.49 10.94 2.90
C ILE A 62 -10.17 9.84 3.73
N ASP A 63 -11.33 9.37 3.28
CA ASP A 63 -12.09 8.29 3.94
C ASP A 63 -11.43 6.92 3.79
N ASP A 64 -10.42 6.79 2.92
CA ASP A 64 -9.61 5.57 2.82
C ASP A 64 -8.53 5.51 3.93
N PHE A 65 -8.36 6.57 4.71
CA PHE A 65 -7.41 6.60 5.83
C PHE A 65 -7.85 5.64 6.94
N ALA A 66 -6.92 4.82 7.41
CA ALA A 66 -7.14 3.86 8.48
C ALA A 66 -6.51 4.29 9.80
N ARG A 67 -5.19 4.54 9.80
CA ARG A 67 -4.43 4.86 11.01
C ARG A 67 -3.02 5.37 10.70
N HIS A 68 -2.37 5.88 11.73
CA HIS A 68 -0.92 6.01 11.77
C HIS A 68 -0.25 4.66 12.09
N SER A 69 0.97 4.49 11.62
CA SER A 69 1.88 3.41 11.98
C SER A 69 3.27 4.00 12.16
N GLU A 70 4.01 3.59 13.17
CA GLU A 70 5.43 3.94 13.25
C GLU A 70 6.23 3.03 12.30
N VAL A 71 7.23 3.61 11.64
CA VAL A 71 8.30 2.85 10.97
C VAL A 71 9.60 2.99 11.76
N HIS A 72 10.65 2.31 11.30
CA HIS A 72 11.95 2.35 11.98
C HIS A 72 12.44 3.80 12.12
N GLY A 73 13.02 4.14 13.27
CA GLY A 73 13.48 5.51 13.56
C GLY A 73 12.42 6.45 14.12
N GLY A 74 11.18 5.99 14.36
CA GLY A 74 10.11 6.80 14.93
C GLY A 74 9.35 7.66 13.93
N THR A 75 9.71 7.58 12.64
CA THR A 75 8.98 8.22 11.55
C THR A 75 7.54 7.71 11.50
N ILE A 76 6.59 8.63 11.34
CA ILE A 76 5.16 8.31 11.24
C ILE A 76 4.83 7.96 9.79
N ALA A 77 4.12 6.87 9.60
CA ALA A 77 3.54 6.47 8.32
C ALA A 77 2.01 6.55 8.37
N ASP A 78 1.43 7.07 7.29
CA ASP A 78 -0.01 7.01 7.07
C ASP A 78 -0.39 5.69 6.40
N VAL A 79 -1.39 5.03 6.95
CA VAL A 79 -1.95 3.79 6.42
C VAL A 79 -3.34 4.03 5.87
N TYR A 80 -3.53 3.61 4.64
CA TYR A 80 -4.80 3.63 3.91
C TYR A 80 -5.22 2.21 3.55
N GLY A 81 -6.53 2.02 3.41
CA GLY A 81 -7.11 0.80 2.88
C GLY A 81 -8.09 1.14 1.76
N LYS A 82 -7.98 0.45 0.61
CA LYS A 82 -8.86 0.69 -0.54
C LYS A 82 -9.22 -0.60 -1.25
N VAL A 83 -10.45 -0.70 -1.74
CA VAL A 83 -10.83 -1.73 -2.71
C VAL A 83 -10.59 -1.20 -4.11
N ILE A 84 -9.80 -1.91 -4.91
CA ILE A 84 -9.48 -1.56 -6.30
C ILE A 84 -9.62 -2.83 -7.14
N ASN A 85 -10.51 -2.80 -8.14
CA ASN A 85 -10.88 -3.97 -8.96
C ASN A 85 -11.32 -5.16 -8.09
N ASP A 86 -12.23 -4.92 -7.14
CA ASP A 86 -12.74 -5.90 -6.17
C ASP A 86 -11.71 -6.54 -5.24
N GLU A 87 -10.44 -6.12 -5.32
CA GLU A 87 -9.36 -6.57 -4.45
C GLU A 87 -9.07 -5.56 -3.36
N SER A 88 -8.84 -6.07 -2.16
CA SER A 88 -8.52 -5.25 -0.98
C SER A 88 -7.02 -4.93 -0.93
N TRP A 89 -6.70 -3.65 -0.74
CA TRP A 89 -5.31 -3.16 -0.72
C TRP A 89 -5.01 -2.42 0.57
N TYR A 90 -3.84 -2.74 1.13
CA TYR A 90 -3.14 -1.99 2.16
C TYR A 90 -2.12 -1.08 1.48
N ILE A 91 -2.18 0.21 1.80
CA ILE A 91 -1.30 1.21 1.22
C ILE A 91 -0.69 2.02 2.37
N LYS A 92 0.63 2.11 2.44
CA LYS A 92 1.35 2.84 3.50
C LYS A 92 2.33 3.83 2.90
N PHE A 93 2.37 5.05 3.42
CA PHE A 93 3.26 6.13 2.99
C PHE A 93 4.01 6.72 4.17
N TYR A 94 5.28 7.05 3.97
CA TYR A 94 6.06 7.90 4.87
C TYR A 94 7.15 8.62 4.11
N TYR A 95 7.61 9.73 4.65
CA TYR A 95 8.83 10.40 4.21
C TYR A 95 9.93 10.02 5.18
N SER A 96 11.03 9.47 4.68
CA SER A 96 12.18 9.15 5.51
C SER A 96 12.83 10.45 5.99
N ASP A 97 13.04 10.56 7.31
CA ASP A 97 13.63 11.75 7.93
C ASP A 97 15.13 11.92 7.59
N GLU A 98 15.80 10.84 7.17
CA GLU A 98 17.24 10.84 6.86
C GLU A 98 17.59 11.42 5.49
N ASP A 99 16.74 11.15 4.48
CA ASP A 99 17.00 11.49 3.08
C ASP A 99 15.85 12.27 2.41
N GLY A 100 14.75 12.52 3.14
CA GLY A 100 13.55 13.15 2.62
C GLY A 100 12.84 12.32 1.56
N VAL A 101 13.24 11.06 1.35
CA VAL A 101 12.69 10.23 0.28
C VAL A 101 11.32 9.72 0.71
N CYS A 102 10.31 10.07 -0.08
CA CYS A 102 8.99 9.49 0.03
C CYS A 102 9.07 7.99 -0.29
N GLN A 103 8.59 7.16 0.61
CA GLN A 103 8.52 5.72 0.41
C GLN A 103 7.10 5.23 0.63
N TYR A 104 6.70 4.21 -0.16
CA TYR A 104 5.43 3.55 0.07
C TYR A 104 5.46 2.03 -0.08
N ALA A 105 4.44 1.40 0.49
CA ALA A 105 4.15 -0.02 0.37
C ALA A 105 2.72 -0.20 -0.14
N PHE A 106 2.52 -1.21 -0.98
CA PHE A 106 1.26 -1.50 -1.64
C PHE A 106 1.12 -3.01 -1.76
N HIS A 107 0.19 -3.61 -1.04
CA HIS A 107 0.00 -5.06 -1.01
C HIS A 107 -1.37 -5.42 -0.44
N PRO A 108 -1.85 -6.67 -0.60
CA PRO A 108 -3.07 -7.11 0.08
C PRO A 108 -2.92 -7.00 1.61
N PRO A 109 -3.97 -6.62 2.35
CA PRO A 109 -3.92 -6.51 3.80
C PRO A 109 -3.79 -7.90 4.43
N ALA A 110 -2.86 -8.01 5.39
CA ALA A 110 -2.63 -9.23 6.18
C ALA A 110 -3.77 -9.57 7.15
N ARG A 111 -4.55 -8.56 7.51
CA ARG A 111 -5.66 -8.57 8.47
C ARG A 111 -6.65 -7.50 8.05
N GLU A 112 -7.90 -7.62 8.49
CA GLU A 112 -8.92 -6.59 8.28
C GLU A 112 -8.40 -5.20 8.71
N LEU A 113 -8.66 -4.19 7.87
CA LEU A 113 -8.40 -2.78 8.20
C LEU A 113 -9.73 -2.09 8.48
N LEU A 114 -9.79 -1.40 9.61
CA LEU A 114 -10.88 -0.48 9.92
C LEU A 114 -10.50 0.91 9.42
N LEU A 115 -11.31 1.47 8.53
CA LEU A 115 -11.14 2.83 8.03
C LEU A 115 -11.77 3.83 9.00
N LYS A 116 -11.39 5.10 8.86
CA LYS A 116 -11.89 6.19 9.71
C LYS A 116 -13.41 6.34 9.65
N ASP A 117 -14.01 6.09 8.50
CA ASP A 117 -15.46 6.17 8.28
C ASP A 117 -16.23 4.91 8.75
N GLY A 118 -15.53 3.95 9.35
CA GLY A 118 -16.12 2.70 9.85
C GLY A 118 -16.21 1.59 8.81
N ARG A 119 -15.87 1.84 7.54
CA ARG A 119 -15.75 0.77 6.54
C ARG A 119 -14.65 -0.21 6.93
N LYS A 120 -14.85 -1.47 6.56
CA LYS A 120 -13.89 -2.55 6.76
C LYS A 120 -13.33 -2.96 5.41
N ILE A 121 -12.01 -2.93 5.28
CA ILE A 121 -11.30 -3.55 4.17
C ILE A 121 -10.91 -4.95 4.61
N SER A 122 -11.52 -5.95 3.98
CA SER A 122 -11.28 -7.35 4.27
C SER A 122 -9.81 -7.73 4.09
N GLN A 123 -9.35 -8.73 4.83
CA GLN A 123 -8.11 -9.43 4.49
C GLN A 123 -8.18 -9.89 3.02
N GLY A 124 -7.08 -9.77 2.27
CA GLY A 124 -7.02 -10.29 0.91
C GLY A 124 -7.21 -11.80 0.92
N LYS A 125 -8.42 -12.27 0.64
CA LYS A 125 -8.77 -13.70 0.62
C LYS A 125 -7.88 -14.38 -0.42
N LEU A 126 -7.19 -15.45 -0.04
CA LEU A 126 -6.27 -16.27 -0.86
C LEU A 126 -4.93 -15.63 -1.25
N VAL A 127 -4.88 -14.36 -1.61
CA VAL A 127 -3.63 -13.80 -2.17
C VAL A 127 -2.56 -13.50 -1.14
N TYR A 128 -2.93 -13.15 0.10
CA TYR A 128 -1.93 -12.77 1.10
C TYR A 128 -0.95 -13.92 1.41
N ASP A 129 -1.42 -15.16 1.54
CA ASP A 129 -0.53 -16.29 1.86
C ASP A 129 0.38 -16.66 0.68
N GLU A 130 -0.11 -16.56 -0.56
CA GLU A 130 0.71 -16.75 -1.76
C GLU A 130 1.72 -15.60 -1.96
N VAL A 131 1.32 -14.36 -1.70
CA VAL A 131 2.22 -13.19 -1.67
C VAL A 131 3.26 -13.31 -0.56
N LYS A 132 2.86 -13.85 0.59
CA LYS A 132 3.78 -14.10 1.71
C LYS A 132 4.85 -15.12 1.33
N LYS A 133 4.55 -16.14 0.52
CA LYS A 133 5.56 -17.05 -0.04
C LYS A 133 6.60 -16.28 -0.88
N VAL A 134 6.15 -15.35 -1.73
CA VAL A 134 7.06 -14.46 -2.50
C VAL A 134 7.93 -13.61 -1.57
N TRP A 135 7.39 -13.16 -0.44
CA TRP A 135 8.15 -12.37 0.54
C TRP A 135 9.10 -13.19 1.41
N SER A 136 8.82 -14.48 1.67
CA SER A 136 9.65 -15.37 2.48
C SER A 136 10.79 -16.03 1.69
N LEU A 137 10.70 -16.10 0.36
CA LEU A 137 11.69 -16.74 -0.52
C LEU A 137 12.99 -15.93 -0.77
N ARG A 138 13.32 -14.94 0.06
CA ARG A 138 14.58 -14.17 -0.04
C ARG A 138 15.24 -13.91 1.32
N ARG A 139 15.42 -14.97 2.09
CA ARG A 139 16.35 -15.02 3.25
C ARG A 139 17.61 -15.84 2.93
N GLU A 140 17.98 -15.94 1.67
CA GLU A 140 19.26 -16.50 1.23
C GLU A 140 20.11 -15.39 0.60
#